data_AF-A0A2V4C5D5-F1
#
_entry.id   AF-A0A2V4C5D5-F1
#
_cell.length_a   1.000
_cell.length_b   1.000
_cell.length_c   1.000
_cell.angle_alpha   90.00
_cell.angle_beta   90.00
_cell.angle_gamma   90.00
#
_symmetry.space_group_name_H-M   'P 1'
#
loop_
_entity.id
_entity.type
_entity.pdbx_description
1 polymer ?
#
loop_
_entity_poly.entity_id
_entity_poly.type
_entity_poly.pdbx_seq_one_letter_code
_entity_poly.pdbx_strand_id
1 'polypeptide(L)'
;MKRFFLFFLFLVFSSCQYFEKQVPSEKELLQKELKSINWKEVDEYPSVLDCEKINDKKQRQQCFFEIMSQLIQEKLDIDTLSILYPELDTIEVKVTIFPNATLKFEPQFPKDSATYDTIKMDSILRARLIDFPKVNPAIKRGIPVKSQFILPVILKEKNNK
;
A
#
# COMPACT_ATOMS: atom_id res chain seq x y z
N MET A 1 52.86 -21.51 49.11
CA MET A 1 52.16 -21.76 47.82
C MET A 1 50.82 -22.51 47.92
N LYS A 2 50.41 -23.10 49.06
CA LYS A 2 49.10 -23.79 49.19
C LYS A 2 47.88 -22.88 49.46
N ARG A 3 48.09 -21.69 50.04
CA ARG A 3 46.99 -20.74 50.37
C ARG A 3 46.46 -19.93 49.17
N PHE A 4 47.29 -19.72 48.14
CA PHE A 4 46.90 -18.93 46.96
C PHE A 4 45.98 -19.73 46.02
N PHE A 5 46.14 -21.06 45.98
CA PHE A 5 45.32 -21.96 45.18
C PHE A 5 43.86 -22.01 45.66
N LEU A 6 43.65 -21.90 46.97
CA LEU A 6 42.31 -21.84 47.58
C LEU A 6 41.57 -20.55 47.23
N PHE A 7 42.28 -19.43 47.05
CA PHE A 7 41.68 -18.15 46.68
C PHE A 7 41.27 -18.12 45.21
N PHE A 8 42.05 -18.77 44.33
CA PHE A 8 41.72 -18.89 42.92
C PHE A 8 40.51 -19.80 42.69
N LEU A 9 40.35 -20.86 43.48
CA LEU A 9 39.21 -21.76 43.41
C LEU A 9 37.88 -21.07 43.76
N PHE A 10 37.89 -20.12 44.72
CA PHE A 10 36.69 -19.38 45.12
C PHE A 10 36.22 -18.37 44.07
N LEU A 11 37.14 -17.82 43.26
CA LEU A 11 36.82 -16.90 42.17
C LEU A 11 36.09 -17.58 41.01
N VAL A 12 36.34 -18.88 40.77
CA VAL A 12 35.69 -19.61 39.66
C VAL A 12 34.22 -19.93 39.99
N PHE A 13 33.88 -20.20 41.26
CA PHE A 13 32.51 -20.53 41.66
C PHE A 13 31.56 -19.33 41.67
N SER A 14 32.06 -18.10 41.84
CA SER A 14 31.24 -16.88 41.80
C SER A 14 30.90 -16.41 40.38
N SER A 15 31.46 -17.03 39.35
CA SER A 15 31.30 -16.59 37.96
C SER A 15 30.08 -17.17 37.24
N CYS A 16 29.38 -18.13 37.84
CA CYS A 16 28.25 -18.83 37.21
C CYS A 16 26.88 -18.14 37.35
N GLN A 17 26.75 -17.10 38.19
CA GLN A 17 25.49 -16.35 38.34
C GLN A 17 25.38 -15.11 37.46
N TYR A 18 26.40 -14.80 36.65
CA TYR A 18 26.45 -13.56 35.86
C TYR A 18 25.98 -13.74 34.40
N PHE A 19 25.57 -14.94 34.01
CA PHE A 19 25.14 -15.26 32.64
C PHE A 19 23.68 -15.72 32.56
N GLU A 20 22.80 -15.05 33.30
CA GLU A 20 21.36 -15.14 33.07
C GLU A 20 21.03 -14.26 31.84
N LYS A 21 21.21 -14.82 30.64
CA LYS A 21 20.70 -14.18 29.41
C LYS A 21 19.19 -14.09 29.56
N GLN A 22 18.70 -12.89 29.87
CA GLN A 22 17.27 -12.61 29.95
C GLN A 22 16.65 -13.06 28.62
N VAL A 23 15.75 -14.05 28.69
CA VAL A 23 14.96 -14.48 27.54
C VAL A 23 14.24 -13.22 27.05
N PRO A 24 14.49 -12.75 25.81
CA PRO A 24 13.89 -11.52 25.34
C PRO A 24 12.38 -11.65 25.46
N SER A 25 11.75 -10.63 26.04
CA SER A 25 10.31 -10.67 26.27
C SER A 25 9.58 -10.82 24.94
N GLU A 26 8.45 -11.52 24.93
CA GLU A 26 7.61 -11.70 23.73
C GLU A 26 7.32 -10.37 23.02
N LYS A 27 7.19 -9.28 23.79
CA LYS A 27 7.00 -7.91 23.30
C LYS A 27 8.23 -7.37 22.55
N GLU A 28 9.43 -7.67 23.02
CA GLU A 28 10.68 -7.27 22.35
C GLU A 28 10.90 -8.07 21.06
N LEU A 29 10.57 -9.37 21.05
CA LEU A 29 10.57 -10.19 19.84
C LEU A 29 9.55 -9.69 18.82
N LEU A 30 8.33 -9.38 19.26
CA LEU A 30 7.27 -8.82 18.41
C LEU A 30 7.66 -7.45 17.84
N GLN A 31 8.27 -6.58 18.64
CA GLN A 31 8.75 -5.29 18.14
C GLN A 31 9.91 -5.42 17.15
N LYS A 32 10.79 -6.40 17.35
CA LYS A 32 11.89 -6.69 16.42
C LYS A 32 11.37 -7.21 15.08
N GLU A 33 10.33 -8.04 15.10
CA GLU A 33 9.58 -8.48 13.91
C GLU A 33 8.88 -7.31 13.21
N LEU A 34 8.19 -6.45 13.95
CA LEU A 34 7.49 -5.29 13.37
C LEU A 34 8.45 -4.27 12.71
N LYS A 35 9.66 -4.14 13.26
CA LYS A 35 10.72 -3.25 12.74
C LYS A 35 11.45 -3.83 11.52
N SER A 36 11.47 -5.17 11.34
CA SER A 36 12.09 -5.81 10.17
C SER A 36 11.18 -5.82 8.93
N ILE A 37 9.92 -5.41 9.09
CA ILE A 37 8.96 -5.33 8.00
C ILE A 37 9.27 -4.13 7.09
N ASN A 38 9.58 -4.40 5.82
CA ASN A 38 9.67 -3.36 4.79
C ASN A 38 8.25 -2.88 4.43
N TRP A 39 7.76 -1.83 5.09
CA TRP A 39 6.41 -1.26 4.89
C TRP A 39 6.15 -0.67 3.49
N LYS A 40 7.18 -0.57 2.62
CA LYS A 40 7.01 -0.13 1.23
C LYS A 40 6.51 -1.22 0.29
N GLU A 41 6.68 -2.48 0.68
CA GLU A 41 6.28 -3.63 -0.13
C GLU A 41 5.19 -4.43 0.57
N VAL A 42 4.23 -4.88 -0.22
CA VAL A 42 3.17 -5.81 0.20
C VAL A 42 3.55 -7.21 -0.25
N ASP A 43 3.16 -8.22 0.52
CA ASP A 43 3.39 -9.61 0.14
C ASP A 43 2.41 -9.99 -0.97
N GLU A 44 1.17 -9.52 -0.84
CA GLU A 44 0.09 -9.69 -1.79
C GLU A 44 -0.50 -8.34 -2.20
N TYR A 45 -0.56 -8.10 -3.51
CA TYR A 45 -1.23 -6.91 -4.04
C TYR A 45 -2.74 -7.02 -3.89
N PRO A 46 -3.45 -5.88 -3.84
CA PRO A 46 -4.90 -5.86 -3.95
C PRO A 46 -5.35 -6.62 -5.19
N SER A 47 -6.53 -7.23 -5.13
CA SER A 47 -7.08 -7.98 -6.25
C SER A 47 -8.57 -7.71 -6.41
N VAL A 48 -9.03 -7.77 -7.65
CA VAL A 48 -10.43 -7.98 -8.00
C VAL A 48 -10.70 -9.47 -8.16
N LEU A 49 -11.98 -9.88 -8.14
CA LEU A 49 -12.42 -11.28 -8.26
C LEU A 49 -11.69 -12.04 -9.39
N ASP A 50 -11.52 -11.40 -10.54
CA ASP A 50 -10.91 -12.03 -11.72
C ASP A 50 -9.40 -12.30 -11.56
N CYS A 51 -8.70 -11.51 -10.75
CA CYS A 51 -7.26 -11.63 -10.51
C CYS A 51 -6.92 -12.50 -9.29
N GLU A 52 -7.90 -12.92 -8.49
CA GLU A 52 -7.66 -13.69 -7.25
C GLU A 52 -7.00 -15.05 -7.51
N LYS A 53 -7.31 -15.67 -8.65
CA LYS A 53 -6.79 -17.01 -8.99
C LYS A 53 -5.32 -16.99 -9.42
N ILE A 54 -4.72 -15.81 -9.58
CA ILE A 54 -3.33 -15.64 -10.03
C ILE A 54 -2.40 -15.71 -8.82
N ASN A 55 -1.64 -16.80 -8.72
CA ASN A 55 -0.68 -17.00 -7.63
C ASN A 55 0.63 -16.21 -7.83
N ASP A 56 1.00 -15.91 -9.07
CA ASP A 56 2.20 -15.12 -9.34
C ASP A 56 2.00 -13.65 -8.93
N LYS A 57 2.87 -13.15 -8.06
CA LYS A 57 2.78 -11.81 -7.48
C LYS A 57 2.77 -10.71 -8.55
N LYS A 58 3.61 -10.84 -9.59
CA LYS A 58 3.76 -9.82 -10.64
C LYS A 58 2.58 -9.84 -11.60
N GLN A 59 2.15 -11.03 -12.02
CA GLN A 59 0.98 -11.18 -12.88
C GLN A 59 -0.29 -10.71 -12.18
N ARG A 60 -0.45 -11.01 -10.88
CA ARG A 60 -1.59 -10.52 -10.10
C ARG A 60 -1.57 -9.00 -9.97
N GLN A 61 -0.40 -8.42 -9.70
CA GLN A 61 -0.23 -6.98 -9.66
C GLN A 61 -0.64 -6.34 -10.99
N GLN A 62 -0.15 -6.86 -12.11
CA GLN A 62 -0.46 -6.36 -13.44
C GLN A 62 -1.96 -6.47 -13.73
N CYS A 63 -2.55 -7.65 -13.54
CA CYS A 63 -3.99 -7.89 -13.72
C CYS A 63 -4.83 -6.89 -12.92
N PHE A 64 -4.46 -6.66 -11.64
CA PHE A 64 -5.16 -5.71 -10.80
C PHE A 64 -5.09 -4.29 -11.37
N PHE A 65 -3.90 -3.81 -11.76
CA PHE A 65 -3.73 -2.47 -12.29
C PHE A 65 -4.41 -2.27 -13.65
N GLU A 66 -4.41 -3.28 -14.51
CA GLU A 66 -5.11 -3.25 -15.80
C GLU A 66 -6.62 -3.13 -15.60
N ILE A 67 -7.23 -4.04 -14.84
CA ILE A 67 -8.67 -4.01 -14.59
C ILE A 67 -9.06 -2.72 -13.84
N MET A 68 -8.23 -2.27 -12.88
CA MET A 68 -8.52 -1.04 -12.16
C MET A 68 -8.50 0.19 -13.06
N SER A 69 -7.51 0.27 -13.93
CA SER A 69 -7.41 1.38 -14.87
C SER A 69 -8.61 1.37 -15.82
N GLN A 70 -8.98 0.20 -16.34
CA GLN A 70 -10.13 0.06 -17.24
C GLN A 70 -11.45 0.47 -16.55
N LEU A 71 -11.73 -0.06 -15.35
CA LEU A 71 -12.95 0.26 -14.61
C LEU A 71 -13.06 1.74 -14.27
N ILE A 72 -11.95 2.38 -13.91
CA ILE A 72 -11.92 3.81 -13.65
C ILE A 72 -12.20 4.59 -14.94
N GLN A 73 -11.58 4.20 -16.06
CA GLN A 73 -11.84 4.84 -17.35
C GLN A 73 -13.31 4.73 -17.77
N GLU A 74 -13.91 3.54 -17.64
CA GLU A 74 -15.32 3.29 -17.94
C GLU A 74 -16.26 4.10 -17.03
N LYS A 75 -16.03 4.10 -15.71
CA LYS A 75 -16.89 4.81 -14.75
C LYS A 75 -16.80 6.32 -14.88
N LEU A 76 -15.64 6.86 -15.24
CA LEU A 76 -15.42 8.30 -15.35
C LEU A 76 -16.03 8.92 -16.60
N ASP A 77 -16.49 8.11 -17.56
CA ASP A 77 -17.11 8.59 -18.81
C ASP A 77 -16.26 9.71 -19.43
N ILE A 78 -15.06 9.31 -19.82
CA ILE A 78 -13.97 10.21 -20.24
C ILE A 78 -14.43 11.17 -21.34
N ASP A 79 -15.33 10.76 -22.22
CA ASP A 79 -15.88 11.60 -23.28
C ASP A 79 -16.57 12.85 -22.71
N THR A 80 -17.37 12.68 -21.65
CA THR A 80 -18.03 13.79 -20.96
C THR A 80 -17.01 14.69 -20.27
N LEU A 81 -16.01 14.13 -19.60
CA LEU A 81 -14.97 14.91 -18.91
C LEU A 81 -14.09 15.71 -19.89
N SER A 82 -13.79 15.16 -21.06
CA SER A 82 -12.98 15.79 -22.10
C SER A 82 -13.68 16.98 -22.75
N ILE A 83 -15.01 16.95 -22.84
CA ILE A 83 -15.81 18.10 -23.30
C ILE A 83 -15.82 19.21 -22.23
N LEU A 84 -15.96 18.83 -20.96
CA LEU A 84 -16.02 19.79 -19.84
C LEU A 84 -14.65 20.42 -19.53
N TYR A 85 -13.56 19.68 -19.74
CA TYR A 85 -12.20 20.09 -19.41
C TYR A 85 -11.23 19.86 -20.59
N PRO A 86 -11.39 20.61 -21.69
CA PRO A 86 -10.62 20.40 -22.92
C PRO A 86 -9.12 20.74 -22.79
N GLU A 87 -8.70 21.42 -21.72
CA GLU A 87 -7.30 21.73 -21.46
C GLU A 87 -6.58 20.64 -20.65
N LEU A 88 -7.32 19.68 -20.06
CA LEU A 88 -6.75 18.59 -19.29
C LEU A 88 -6.53 17.35 -20.16
N ASP A 89 -5.27 16.93 -20.28
CA ASP A 89 -4.91 15.72 -21.02
C ASP A 89 -4.95 14.45 -20.13
N THR A 90 -4.52 14.57 -18.88
CA THR A 90 -4.40 13.45 -17.94
C THR A 90 -4.67 13.92 -16.52
N ILE A 91 -5.40 13.12 -15.76
CA ILE A 91 -5.66 13.34 -14.33
C ILE A 91 -5.00 12.22 -13.55
N GLU A 92 -4.19 12.58 -12.57
CA GLU A 92 -3.68 11.62 -11.60
C GLU A 92 -4.73 11.36 -10.53
N VAL A 93 -5.15 10.11 -10.36
CA VAL A 93 -6.11 9.71 -9.32
C VAL A 93 -5.38 8.87 -8.29
N LYS A 94 -5.31 9.37 -7.05
CA LYS A 94 -4.83 8.61 -5.92
C LYS A 94 -5.94 7.68 -5.45
N VAL A 95 -5.68 6.38 -5.54
CA VAL A 95 -6.57 5.33 -5.05
C VAL A 95 -6.02 4.83 -3.73
N THR A 96 -6.88 4.83 -2.72
CA THR A 96 -6.60 4.27 -1.39
C THR A 96 -7.54 3.10 -1.15
N ILE A 97 -6.96 1.95 -0.83
CA ILE A 97 -7.68 0.74 -0.46
C ILE A 97 -7.44 0.50 1.02
N PHE A 98 -8.53 0.45 1.79
CA PHE A 98 -8.46 0.22 3.21
C PHE A 98 -8.58 -1.28 3.55
N PRO A 99 -8.08 -1.70 4.73
CA PRO A 99 -8.18 -3.09 5.19
C PRO A 99 -9.60 -3.68 5.23
N ASN A 100 -10.63 -2.84 5.33
CA ASN A 100 -12.04 -3.21 5.30
C ASN A 100 -12.63 -3.26 3.88
N ALA A 101 -11.79 -3.30 2.84
CA ALA A 101 -12.19 -3.29 1.44
C ALA A 101 -12.92 -2.01 0.96
N THR A 102 -12.89 -0.92 1.75
CA THR A 102 -13.40 0.37 1.27
C THR A 102 -12.38 1.08 0.40
N LEU A 103 -12.87 1.82 -0.59
CA LEU A 103 -12.06 2.57 -1.53
C LEU A 103 -12.24 4.07 -1.31
N LYS A 104 -11.16 4.81 -1.49
CA LYS A 104 -11.18 6.27 -1.55
C LYS A 104 -10.40 6.73 -2.76
N PHE A 105 -11.03 7.59 -3.56
CA PHE A 105 -10.46 8.20 -4.74
C PHE A 105 -10.24 9.67 -4.47
N GLU A 106 -9.04 10.16 -4.75
CA GLU A 106 -8.67 11.56 -4.57
C GLU A 106 -7.93 12.05 -5.82
N PRO A 107 -8.44 13.05 -6.56
CA PRO A 107 -7.65 13.65 -7.63
C PRO A 107 -6.36 14.25 -7.07
N GLN A 108 -5.28 14.13 -7.84
CA GLN A 108 -4.03 14.83 -7.65
C GLN A 108 -3.90 15.81 -8.81
N PHE A 109 -3.79 17.10 -8.47
CA PHE A 109 -3.58 18.14 -9.45
C PHE A 109 -2.13 18.65 -9.33
N PRO A 110 -1.49 18.99 -10.46
CA PRO A 110 -0.23 19.71 -10.43
C PRO A 110 -0.41 21.02 -9.65
N LYS A 111 0.65 21.49 -8.97
CA LYS A 111 0.58 22.71 -8.16
C LYS A 111 0.21 23.97 -8.96
N ASP A 112 0.41 23.94 -10.28
CA ASP A 112 0.09 25.04 -11.20
C ASP A 112 -1.37 25.03 -11.69
N SER A 113 -2.21 24.15 -11.14
CA SER A 113 -3.62 23.93 -11.53
C SER A 113 -4.62 25.00 -11.10
N ALA A 114 -4.18 26.23 -10.78
CA ALA A 114 -5.05 27.35 -10.40
C ALA A 114 -6.12 27.68 -11.46
N THR A 115 -5.97 27.15 -12.67
CA THR A 115 -6.91 27.25 -13.80
C THR A 115 -8.16 26.37 -13.65
N TYR A 116 -8.15 25.33 -12.81
CA TYR A 116 -9.21 24.33 -12.76
C TYR A 116 -10.03 24.39 -11.47
N ASP A 117 -11.35 24.24 -11.60
CA ASP A 117 -12.25 24.10 -10.47
C ASP A 117 -12.10 22.70 -9.85
N THR A 118 -11.06 22.56 -9.02
CA THR A 118 -10.71 21.33 -8.30
C THR A 118 -11.86 20.79 -7.45
N ILE A 119 -12.75 21.67 -6.98
CA ILE A 119 -13.93 21.30 -6.19
C ILE A 119 -14.95 20.59 -7.08
N LYS A 120 -15.25 21.16 -8.26
CA LYS A 120 -16.16 20.51 -9.22
C LYS A 120 -15.61 19.15 -9.68
N MET A 121 -14.31 19.08 -9.97
CA MET A 121 -13.68 17.83 -10.38
C MET A 121 -13.71 16.76 -9.29
N ASP A 122 -13.38 17.10 -8.05
CA ASP A 122 -13.49 16.16 -6.91
C ASP A 122 -14.94 15.67 -6.75
N SER A 123 -15.93 16.57 -6.91
CA SER A 123 -17.34 16.18 -6.87
C SER A 123 -17.73 15.22 -8.00
N ILE A 124 -17.28 15.46 -9.23
CA ILE A 124 -17.58 14.58 -10.37
C ILE A 124 -16.93 13.22 -10.17
N LEU A 125 -15.65 13.17 -9.79
CA LEU A 125 -14.93 11.91 -9.54
C LEU A 125 -15.62 11.09 -8.46
N ARG A 126 -16.00 11.72 -7.33
CA ARG A 126 -16.73 11.04 -6.26
C ARG A 126 -18.08 10.51 -6.71
N ALA A 127 -18.84 11.31 -7.47
CA ALA A 127 -20.16 10.90 -7.97
C ALA A 127 -20.06 9.71 -8.94
N ARG A 128 -19.04 9.69 -9.80
CA ARG A 128 -18.84 8.63 -10.80
C ARG A 128 -18.23 7.35 -10.21
N LEU A 129 -17.38 7.47 -9.19
CA LEU A 129 -16.67 6.35 -8.57
C LEU A 129 -17.31 5.82 -7.28
N ILE A 130 -18.53 6.25 -6.93
CA ILE A 130 -19.23 5.81 -5.71
C ILE A 130 -19.62 4.33 -5.76
N ASP A 131 -20.02 3.86 -6.94
CA ASP A 131 -20.46 2.49 -7.19
C ASP A 131 -19.34 1.69 -7.85
N PHE A 132 -18.26 1.49 -7.09
CA PHE A 132 -17.08 0.79 -7.58
C PHE A 132 -17.12 -0.69 -7.14
N PRO A 133 -16.74 -1.65 -8.01
CA PRO A 133 -16.80 -3.06 -7.65
C PRO A 133 -15.92 -3.37 -6.43
N LYS A 134 -16.27 -4.44 -5.74
CA LYS A 134 -15.55 -4.87 -4.54
C LYS A 134 -14.10 -5.23 -4.89
N VAL A 135 -13.16 -4.69 -4.13
CA VAL A 135 -11.72 -4.96 -4.26
C VAL A 135 -11.21 -5.55 -2.95
N ASN A 136 -10.39 -6.59 -3.03
CA ASN A 136 -9.73 -7.13 -1.86
C ASN A 136 -8.49 -6.29 -1.51
N PRO A 137 -8.28 -6.01 -0.22
CA PRO A 137 -7.13 -5.24 0.24
C PRO A 137 -5.81 -5.98 -0.01
N ALA A 138 -4.72 -5.22 -0.08
CA ALA A 138 -3.39 -5.79 -0.04
C ALA A 138 -3.19 -6.58 1.26
N ILE A 139 -2.44 -7.69 1.19
CA ILE A 139 -2.16 -8.52 2.35
C ILE A 139 -0.67 -8.46 2.66
N LYS A 140 -0.36 -8.34 3.95
CA LYS A 140 0.98 -8.40 4.49
C LYS A 140 1.03 -9.38 5.65
N ARG A 141 1.82 -10.45 5.51
CA ARG A 141 1.89 -11.55 6.49
C ARG A 141 0.51 -12.06 6.92
N GLY A 142 -0.42 -12.21 5.98
CA GLY A 142 -1.80 -12.65 6.25
C GLY A 142 -2.75 -11.57 6.80
N ILE A 143 -2.29 -10.32 6.99
CA ILE A 143 -3.09 -9.23 7.53
C ILE A 143 -3.43 -8.22 6.42
N PRO A 144 -4.71 -7.85 6.22
CA PRO A 144 -5.10 -6.77 5.33
C PRO A 144 -4.46 -5.44 5.75
N VAL A 145 -3.80 -4.78 4.80
CA VAL A 145 -3.14 -3.49 5.03
C VAL A 145 -3.69 -2.41 4.10
N LYS A 146 -3.58 -1.15 4.54
CA LYS A 146 -3.89 0.00 3.71
C LYS A 146 -2.85 0.09 2.58
N SER A 147 -3.31 0.17 1.34
CA SER A 147 -2.45 0.40 0.17
C SER A 147 -2.87 1.66 -0.56
N GLN A 148 -1.89 2.40 -1.11
CA GLN A 148 -2.12 3.60 -1.88
C GLN A 148 -1.31 3.56 -3.16
N PHE A 149 -1.93 3.96 -4.27
CA PHE A 149 -1.28 4.06 -5.57
C PHE A 149 -1.88 5.22 -6.37
N ILE A 150 -1.15 5.70 -7.36
CA ILE A 150 -1.56 6.79 -8.24
C ILE A 150 -1.77 6.20 -9.62
N LEU A 151 -2.97 6.40 -10.18
CA LEU A 151 -3.32 6.00 -11.54
C LEU A 151 -3.47 7.23 -12.44
N PRO A 152 -2.74 7.30 -13.56
CA PRO A 152 -3.01 8.29 -14.58
C PRO A 152 -4.25 7.89 -15.39
N VAL A 153 -5.26 8.75 -15.39
CA VAL A 153 -6.44 8.63 -16.23
C VAL A 153 -6.30 9.60 -17.38
N ILE A 154 -6.17 9.09 -18.59
CA ILE A 154 -6.04 9.89 -19.80
C ILE A 154 -7.44 10.34 -20.21
N LEU A 155 -7.65 11.64 -20.38
CA LEU A 155 -8.93 12.19 -20.79
C LEU A 155 -9.04 12.32 -22.31
N LYS A 156 -7.99 12.82 -22.96
CA LYS A 156 -8.03 12.95 -24.42
C LYS A 156 -7.69 11.63 -25.08
N GLU A 157 -8.59 11.16 -25.93
CA GLU A 157 -8.19 10.24 -26.99
C GLU A 157 -7.11 10.93 -27.81
N LYS A 158 -5.90 10.37 -27.84
CA LYS A 158 -4.95 10.71 -28.90
C LYS A 158 -5.59 10.24 -30.20
N ASN A 159 -6.32 11.13 -30.86
CA ASN A 159 -6.69 10.96 -32.25
C ASN A 159 -5.40 10.72 -33.02
N ASN A 160 -5.12 9.46 -33.33
CA ASN A 160 -4.15 9.05 -34.31
C ASN A 160 -4.68 9.55 -35.66
N LYS A 161 -4.25 10.76 -36.03
CA LYS A 161 -4.41 11.28 -37.37
C LYS A 161 -3.21 10.89 -38.21
#